data_AF-A0A2G6QE05-F1
#
_entry.id   AF-A0A2G6QE05-F1
#
_cell.length_a   1.000
_cell.length_b   1.000
_cell.length_c   1.000
_cell.angle_alpha   90.00
_cell.angle_beta   90.00
_cell.angle_gamma   90.00
#
_symmetry.space_group_name_H-M   'P 1'
#
loop_
_entity.id
_entity.type
_entity.pdbx_description
1 polymer ?
#
loop_
_entity_poly.entity_id
_entity_poly.type
_entity_poly.pdbx_seq_one_letter_code
_entity_poly.pdbx_strand_id
1 'polypeptide(L)'
;MNKEQFFSNELIASFLHNLHKGLMNLPTSAREQHMLEIKSDLYENALRKESQGIPLEIIPSQVIEEFLPPKELAWEIAAEYTDVIEEAQQSTNTFIKYYSGLSIGPLGALSVPIVLGFINISANLPFVLAFIASNIWLICRENHWNTDLLKYFKTIISISSRLLIALPFTFFAIRIITTKQFDMFSFYYLIGYVLFSSIYIVLLKQLYKKNKQYQPINAF
;
A
#
# COMPACT_ATOMS: atom_id res chain seq x y z
N MET A 1 -9.22 -16.42 -38.06
CA MET A 1 -8.94 -15.03 -37.63
C MET A 1 -7.62 -15.02 -36.90
N ASN A 2 -6.79 -13.98 -37.06
CA ASN A 2 -5.53 -13.85 -36.32
C ASN A 2 -5.80 -13.36 -34.88
N LYS A 3 -5.25 -14.07 -33.89
CA LYS A 3 -5.39 -13.76 -32.46
C LYS A 3 -4.89 -12.36 -32.08
N GLU A 4 -3.71 -11.98 -32.56
CA GLU A 4 -3.12 -10.67 -32.26
C GLU A 4 -3.94 -9.53 -32.87
N GLN A 5 -4.45 -9.74 -34.08
CA GLN A 5 -5.31 -8.76 -34.76
C GLN A 5 -6.63 -8.53 -34.00
N PHE A 6 -7.25 -9.59 -33.48
CA PHE A 6 -8.49 -9.48 -32.70
C PHE A 6 -8.29 -8.72 -31.39
N PHE A 7 -7.26 -9.06 -30.61
CA PHE A 7 -6.99 -8.39 -29.33
C PHE A 7 -6.40 -6.98 -29.47
N SER A 8 -5.88 -6.63 -30.66
CA SER A 8 -5.45 -5.26 -30.97
C SER A 8 -6.61 -4.34 -31.36
N ASN A 9 -7.84 -4.87 -31.52
CA ASN A 9 -9.02 -4.07 -31.76
C ASN A 9 -9.32 -3.16 -30.55
N GLU A 10 -9.62 -1.89 -30.82
CA GLU A 10 -9.82 -0.87 -29.77
C GLU A 10 -10.95 -1.22 -28.80
N LEU A 11 -12.05 -1.80 -29.29
CA LEU A 11 -13.20 -2.18 -28.44
C LEU A 11 -12.82 -3.30 -27.48
N ILE A 12 -12.14 -4.34 -27.99
CA ILE A 12 -11.69 -5.49 -27.18
C ILE A 12 -10.63 -5.06 -26.18
N ALA A 13 -9.65 -4.25 -26.61
CA ALA A 13 -8.61 -3.72 -25.74
C ALA A 13 -9.21 -2.85 -24.63
N SER A 14 -10.17 -1.97 -24.96
CA SER A 14 -10.87 -1.13 -24.00
C SER A 14 -11.72 -1.95 -23.02
N PHE A 15 -12.46 -2.95 -23.50
CA PHE A 15 -13.23 -3.88 -22.67
C PHE A 15 -12.33 -4.57 -21.64
N LEU A 16 -11.25 -5.21 -22.09
CA LEU A 16 -10.30 -5.92 -21.23
C LEU A 16 -9.58 -4.98 -20.26
N HIS A 17 -9.23 -3.77 -20.67
CA HIS A 17 -8.63 -2.78 -19.80
C HIS A 17 -9.57 -2.36 -18.66
N ASN A 18 -10.85 -2.09 -19.00
CA ASN A 18 -11.86 -1.70 -18.03
C ASN A 18 -12.19 -2.84 -17.06
N LEU A 19 -12.28 -4.08 -17.57
CA LEU A 19 -12.48 -5.27 -16.74
C LEU A 19 -11.31 -5.46 -15.77
N HIS A 20 -10.07 -5.44 -16.28
CA HIS A 20 -8.87 -5.57 -15.45
C HIS A 20 -8.83 -4.52 -14.33
N LYS A 21 -9.22 -3.28 -14.63
CA LYS A 21 -9.34 -2.20 -13.63
C LYS A 21 -10.39 -2.52 -12.56
N GLY A 22 -11.53 -3.10 -12.94
CA GLY A 22 -12.58 -3.55 -12.00
C GLY A 22 -12.12 -4.69 -11.09
N LEU A 23 -11.24 -5.56 -11.58
CA LEU A 23 -10.71 -6.72 -10.86
C LEU A 23 -9.49 -6.40 -9.96
N MET A 24 -9.10 -5.13 -9.81
CA MET A 24 -7.92 -4.75 -9.02
C MET A 24 -8.00 -5.10 -7.53
N ASN A 25 -9.20 -5.37 -7.02
CA ASN A 25 -9.42 -5.78 -5.63
C ASN A 25 -9.19 -7.29 -5.40
N LEU A 26 -9.06 -8.09 -6.47
CA LEU A 26 -8.78 -9.51 -6.37
C LEU A 26 -7.28 -9.79 -6.18
N PRO A 27 -6.92 -10.93 -5.54
CA PRO A 27 -5.55 -11.43 -5.54
C PRO A 27 -4.99 -11.50 -6.97
N THR A 28 -3.71 -11.15 -7.14
CA THR A 28 -3.07 -11.09 -8.48
C THR A 28 -3.23 -12.40 -9.26
N SER A 29 -3.07 -13.56 -8.62
CA SER A 29 -3.25 -14.86 -9.27
C SER A 29 -4.69 -15.09 -9.75
N ALA A 30 -5.68 -14.74 -8.92
CA ALA A 30 -7.09 -14.85 -9.29
C ALA A 30 -7.45 -13.89 -10.43
N ARG A 31 -6.97 -12.64 -10.36
CA ARG A 31 -7.16 -11.65 -11.43
C ARG A 31 -6.56 -12.13 -12.74
N GLU A 32 -5.34 -12.65 -12.73
CA GLU A 32 -4.68 -13.17 -13.93
C GLU A 32 -5.42 -14.38 -14.52
N GLN A 33 -5.90 -15.29 -13.67
CA GLN A 33 -6.71 -16.42 -14.10
C GLN A 33 -8.01 -15.97 -14.78
N HIS A 34 -8.81 -15.12 -14.13
CA HIS A 34 -10.05 -14.58 -14.70
C HIS A 34 -9.81 -13.83 -16.01
N MET A 35 -8.73 -13.05 -16.09
CA MET A 35 -8.36 -12.35 -17.33
C MET A 35 -7.96 -13.31 -18.45
N LEU A 36 -7.40 -14.47 -18.14
CA LEU A 36 -7.07 -15.50 -19.14
C LEU A 36 -8.33 -16.23 -19.60
N GLU A 37 -9.22 -16.58 -18.69
CA GLU A 37 -10.51 -17.22 -18.97
C GLU A 37 -11.36 -16.33 -19.91
N ILE A 38 -11.58 -15.07 -19.53
CA ILE A 38 -12.34 -14.12 -20.37
C ILE A 38 -11.68 -13.89 -21.73
N LYS A 39 -10.34 -13.82 -21.80
CA LYS A 39 -9.65 -13.74 -23.10
C LYS A 39 -9.88 -14.99 -23.94
N SER A 40 -9.88 -16.18 -23.33
CA SER A 40 -10.17 -17.43 -24.04
C SER A 40 -11.58 -17.39 -24.61
N ASP A 41 -12.57 -17.07 -23.79
CA ASP A 41 -13.99 -17.06 -24.17
C ASP A 41 -14.28 -16.04 -25.28
N LEU A 42 -13.72 -14.83 -25.18
CA LEU A 42 -13.83 -13.81 -26.23
C LEU A 42 -13.28 -14.32 -27.56
N TYR A 43 -12.13 -14.99 -27.56
CA TYR A 43 -11.50 -15.48 -28.77
C TYR A 43 -12.22 -16.69 -29.37
N GLU A 44 -12.68 -17.62 -28.52
CA GLU A 44 -13.50 -18.76 -28.96
C GLU A 44 -14.82 -18.32 -29.57
N ASN A 45 -15.51 -17.35 -28.95
CA ASN A 45 -16.72 -16.75 -29.53
C ASN A 45 -16.43 -16.07 -30.86
N ALA A 46 -15.30 -15.37 -31.00
CA ALA A 46 -14.92 -14.73 -32.25
C ALA A 46 -14.64 -15.74 -33.37
N LEU A 47 -13.94 -16.84 -33.08
CA LEU A 47 -13.72 -17.95 -34.04
C LEU A 47 -15.04 -18.60 -34.46
N ARG A 48 -15.97 -18.79 -33.51
CA ARG A 48 -17.31 -19.30 -33.81
C ARG A 48 -18.05 -18.38 -34.78
N LYS A 49 -18.03 -17.07 -34.55
CA LYS A 49 -18.68 -16.07 -35.43
C LYS A 49 -18.06 -16.04 -36.82
N GLU A 50 -16.73 -16.14 -36.91
CA GLU A 50 -16.02 -16.26 -38.19
C GLU A 50 -16.46 -17.53 -38.95
N SER A 51 -16.56 -18.67 -38.26
CA SER A 51 -17.03 -19.92 -38.87
C SER A 51 -18.47 -19.88 -39.38
N GLN A 52 -19.29 -18.98 -38.81
CA GLN A 52 -20.66 -18.69 -39.24
C GLN A 52 -20.73 -17.73 -40.44
N GLY A 53 -19.59 -17.29 -40.98
CA GLY A 53 -19.51 -16.41 -42.14
C GLY A 53 -19.77 -14.93 -41.81
N ILE A 54 -19.66 -14.54 -40.54
CA ILE A 54 -19.85 -13.14 -40.12
C ILE A 54 -18.63 -12.30 -40.56
N PRO A 55 -18.83 -11.10 -41.14
CA PRO A 55 -17.74 -10.21 -41.53
C PRO A 55 -16.82 -9.87 -40.35
N LEU A 56 -15.50 -9.95 -40.57
CA LEU A 56 -14.49 -9.77 -39.52
C LEU A 56 -14.58 -8.39 -38.82
N GLU A 57 -15.07 -7.37 -39.52
CA GLU A 57 -15.16 -6.00 -39.03
C GLU A 57 -16.18 -5.83 -37.90
N ILE A 58 -17.24 -6.66 -37.89
CA ILE A 58 -18.33 -6.56 -36.90
C ILE A 58 -18.23 -7.62 -35.79
N ILE A 59 -17.33 -8.60 -35.92
CA ILE A 59 -17.13 -9.64 -34.90
C ILE A 59 -16.77 -9.04 -33.54
N PRO A 60 -15.82 -8.08 -33.41
CA PRO A 60 -15.45 -7.53 -32.11
C PRO A 60 -16.62 -6.91 -31.34
N SER A 61 -17.51 -6.17 -32.02
CA SER A 61 -18.67 -5.56 -31.36
C SER A 61 -19.71 -6.61 -30.94
N GLN A 62 -20.02 -7.56 -31.83
CA GLN A 62 -20.98 -8.62 -31.51
C GLN A 62 -20.50 -9.53 -30.38
N VAL A 63 -19.20 -9.83 -30.33
CA VAL A 63 -18.63 -10.65 -29.26
C VAL A 63 -18.74 -9.93 -27.92
N ILE A 64 -18.46 -8.62 -27.85
CA ILE A 64 -18.57 -7.86 -26.59
C ILE A 64 -20.02 -7.74 -26.13
N GLU A 65 -20.98 -7.60 -27.05
CA GLU A 65 -22.41 -7.52 -26.72
C GLU A 65 -22.96 -8.81 -26.07
N GLU A 66 -22.31 -9.95 -26.27
CA GLU A 66 -22.66 -11.21 -25.58
C GLU A 66 -22.17 -11.26 -24.13
N PHE A 67 -21.28 -10.35 -23.73
CA PHE A 67 -20.77 -10.27 -22.36
C PHE A 67 -21.48 -9.17 -21.58
N LEU A 68 -21.53 -9.35 -20.26
CA LEU A 68 -21.88 -8.26 -19.36
C LEU A 68 -20.92 -7.08 -19.52
N PRO A 69 -21.40 -5.84 -19.30
CA PRO A 69 -20.52 -4.68 -19.22
C PRO A 69 -19.35 -4.92 -18.26
N PRO A 70 -18.12 -4.44 -18.55
CA PRO A 70 -16.93 -4.75 -17.76
C PRO A 70 -17.06 -4.51 -16.25
N LYS A 71 -17.86 -3.51 -15.85
CA LYS A 71 -18.11 -3.19 -14.44
C LYS A 71 -19.01 -4.21 -13.75
N GLU A 72 -20.05 -4.67 -14.44
CA GLU A 72 -20.99 -5.67 -13.92
C GLU A 72 -20.33 -7.05 -13.87
N LEU A 73 -19.58 -7.40 -14.92
CA LEU A 73 -18.79 -8.62 -14.95
C LEU A 73 -17.73 -8.63 -13.84
N ALA A 74 -17.02 -7.52 -13.62
CA ALA A 74 -16.07 -7.40 -12.52
C ALA A 74 -16.75 -7.54 -11.15
N TRP A 75 -17.98 -7.04 -11.02
CA TRP A 75 -18.75 -7.14 -9.78
C TRP A 75 -19.19 -8.58 -9.50
N GLU A 76 -19.69 -9.29 -10.52
CA GLU A 76 -20.08 -10.71 -10.40
C GLU A 76 -18.89 -11.58 -10.03
N ILE A 77 -17.76 -11.41 -10.71
CA ILE A 77 -16.51 -12.10 -10.37
C ILE A 77 -16.08 -11.74 -8.95
N ALA A 78 -16.10 -10.46 -8.55
CA ALA A 78 -15.69 -10.06 -7.21
C ALA A 78 -16.63 -10.58 -6.11
N ALA A 79 -17.92 -10.77 -6.41
CA ALA A 79 -18.91 -11.28 -5.48
C ALA A 79 -18.61 -12.74 -5.07
N GLU A 80 -17.98 -13.54 -5.93
CA GLU A 80 -17.55 -14.90 -5.58
C GLU A 80 -16.40 -14.93 -4.57
N TYR A 81 -15.68 -13.81 -4.41
CA TYR A 81 -14.52 -13.69 -3.56
C TYR A 81 -14.76 -12.79 -2.34
N THR A 82 -15.98 -12.31 -2.09
CA THR A 82 -16.25 -11.34 -1.01
C THR A 82 -15.72 -11.80 0.33
N ASP A 83 -15.94 -13.06 0.71
CA ASP A 83 -15.49 -13.58 2.01
C ASP A 83 -13.95 -13.61 2.11
N VAL A 84 -13.28 -14.03 1.04
CA VAL A 84 -11.81 -14.11 0.96
C VAL A 84 -11.18 -12.72 0.92
N ILE A 85 -11.79 -11.79 0.18
CA ILE A 85 -11.36 -10.39 0.10
C ILE A 85 -11.53 -9.72 1.46
N GLU A 86 -12.66 -9.92 2.14
CA GLU A 86 -12.91 -9.33 3.46
C GLU A 86 -11.92 -9.83 4.50
N GLU A 87 -11.66 -11.13 4.57
CA GLU A 87 -10.69 -11.70 5.51
C GLU A 87 -9.25 -11.25 5.21
N ALA A 88 -8.86 -11.24 3.93
CA ALA A 88 -7.55 -10.73 3.50
C ALA A 88 -7.40 -9.23 3.78
N GLN A 89 -8.45 -8.44 3.59
CA GLN A 89 -8.46 -7.00 3.83
C GLN A 89 -8.43 -6.69 5.33
N GLN A 90 -9.17 -7.43 6.15
CA GLN A 90 -9.22 -7.24 7.60
C GLN A 90 -7.88 -7.63 8.28
N SER A 91 -7.28 -8.73 7.86
CA SER A 91 -5.93 -9.12 8.31
C SER A 91 -4.89 -8.10 7.88
N THR A 92 -4.87 -7.70 6.59
CA THR A 92 -3.96 -6.66 6.07
C THR A 92 -4.12 -5.33 6.82
N ASN A 93 -5.36 -4.92 7.11
CA ASN A 93 -5.65 -3.72 7.88
C ASN A 93 -5.03 -3.75 9.28
N THR A 94 -5.11 -4.89 9.96
CA THR A 94 -4.58 -5.08 11.30
C THR A 94 -3.06 -5.03 11.30
N PHE A 95 -2.42 -5.71 10.35
CA PHE A 95 -0.96 -5.68 10.22
C PHE A 95 -0.44 -4.29 9.87
N ILE A 96 -1.07 -3.56 8.93
CA ILE A 96 -0.65 -2.19 8.59
C ILE A 96 -0.69 -1.28 9.82
N LYS A 97 -1.73 -1.39 10.66
CA LYS A 97 -1.81 -0.62 11.91
C LYS A 97 -0.67 -0.98 12.86
N TYR A 98 -0.44 -2.28 13.08
CA TYR A 98 0.61 -2.76 13.96
C TYR A 98 2.01 -2.33 13.50
N TYR A 99 2.34 -2.56 12.23
CA TYR A 99 3.64 -2.19 11.65
C TYR A 99 3.83 -0.69 11.52
N SER A 100 2.77 0.11 11.32
CA SER A 100 2.85 1.58 11.41
C SER A 100 3.16 2.05 12.84
N GLY A 101 2.67 1.33 13.85
CA GLY A 101 3.06 1.56 15.25
C GLY A 101 4.54 1.21 15.47
N LEU A 102 4.96 0.02 15.03
CA LEU A 102 6.36 -0.43 15.17
C LEU A 102 7.37 0.35 14.31
N SER A 103 6.93 1.07 13.28
CA SER A 103 7.83 1.90 12.48
C SER A 103 8.15 3.24 13.15
N ILE A 104 7.39 3.62 14.19
CA ILE A 104 7.56 4.91 14.87
C ILE A 104 7.83 4.73 16.38
N GLY A 105 7.08 3.86 17.04
CA GLY A 105 7.19 3.60 18.48
C GLY A 105 8.63 3.37 18.96
N PRO A 106 9.44 2.55 18.27
CA PRO A 106 10.85 2.35 18.63
C PRO A 106 11.69 3.63 18.65
N LEU A 107 11.38 4.63 17.81
CA LEU A 107 12.07 5.92 17.87
C LEU A 107 11.83 6.62 19.20
N GLY A 108 10.63 6.47 19.80
CA GLY A 108 10.38 6.96 21.16
C GLY A 108 11.36 6.34 22.17
N ALA A 109 11.54 5.01 22.13
CA ALA A 109 12.50 4.31 22.99
C ALA A 109 13.95 4.74 22.71
N LEU A 110 14.31 4.94 21.44
CA LEU A 110 15.64 5.40 21.03
C LEU A 110 15.95 6.85 21.45
N SER A 111 14.99 7.60 22.02
CA SER A 111 15.30 8.90 22.64
C SER A 111 15.84 8.76 24.07
N VAL A 112 15.62 7.62 24.75
CA VAL A 112 16.02 7.38 26.15
C VAL A 112 17.52 7.58 26.42
N PRO A 113 18.45 7.22 25.50
CA PRO A 113 19.87 7.55 25.68
C PRO A 113 20.16 9.02 25.98
N ILE A 114 19.30 9.96 25.56
CA ILE A 114 19.44 11.39 25.85
C ILE A 114 19.32 11.67 27.35
N VAL A 115 18.33 11.08 28.02
CA VAL A 115 18.15 11.28 29.48
C VAL A 115 19.17 10.46 30.30
N LEU A 116 19.61 9.31 29.78
CA LEU A 116 20.62 8.48 30.44
C LEU A 116 22.05 9.04 30.30
N GLY A 117 22.34 9.77 29.21
CA GLY A 117 23.67 10.30 28.92
C GLY A 117 24.67 9.26 28.40
N PHE A 118 24.20 8.07 28.04
CA PHE A 118 24.98 7.06 27.34
C PHE A 118 24.04 6.12 26.56
N ILE A 119 24.60 5.38 25.61
CA ILE A 119 23.84 4.37 24.85
C ILE A 119 24.11 2.96 25.40
N ASN A 120 23.06 2.26 25.80
CA ASN A 120 23.12 0.83 26.06
C ASN A 120 22.73 0.08 24.77
N ILE A 121 23.73 -0.45 24.06
CA ILE A 121 23.50 -1.11 22.76
C ILE A 121 22.56 -2.31 22.91
N SER A 122 22.75 -3.12 23.95
CA SER A 122 21.92 -4.32 24.19
C SER A 122 20.45 -3.96 24.39
N ALA A 123 20.17 -2.91 25.18
CA ALA A 123 18.80 -2.44 25.41
C ALA A 123 18.18 -1.74 24.19
N ASN A 124 18.99 -1.09 23.34
CA ASN A 124 18.50 -0.37 22.16
C ASN A 124 18.33 -1.27 20.93
N LEU A 125 19.07 -2.38 20.85
CA LEU A 125 19.08 -3.27 19.69
C LEU A 125 17.67 -3.79 19.30
N PRO A 126 16.81 -4.26 20.23
CA PRO A 126 15.46 -4.71 19.87
C PRO A 126 14.63 -3.60 19.19
N PHE A 127 14.79 -2.34 19.63
CA PHE A 127 14.07 -1.21 19.06
C PHE A 127 14.58 -0.87 17.65
N VAL A 128 15.89 -0.91 17.43
CA VAL A 128 16.47 -0.74 16.09
C VAL A 128 16.00 -1.83 15.13
N LEU A 129 16.01 -3.09 15.58
CA LEU A 129 15.55 -4.22 14.76
C LEU A 129 14.06 -4.12 14.45
N ALA A 130 13.23 -3.78 15.43
CA ALA A 130 11.79 -3.57 15.23
C ALA A 130 11.52 -2.42 14.25
N PHE A 131 12.28 -1.32 14.34
CA PHE A 131 12.19 -0.20 13.41
C PHE A 131 12.55 -0.61 11.98
N ILE A 132 13.67 -1.32 11.80
CA ILE A 132 14.10 -1.76 10.46
C ILE A 132 13.10 -2.76 9.87
N ALA A 133 12.73 -3.80 10.61
CA ALA A 133 11.82 -4.84 10.13
C ALA A 133 10.45 -4.29 9.76
N SER A 134 9.90 -3.37 10.56
CA SER A 134 8.61 -2.75 10.27
C SER A 134 8.64 -1.84 9.05
N ASN A 135 9.71 -1.07 8.84
CA ASN A 135 9.86 -0.24 7.65
C ASN A 135 10.06 -1.08 6.38
N ILE A 136 10.85 -2.15 6.44
CA ILE A 136 10.98 -3.10 5.32
C ILE A 136 9.60 -3.68 4.97
N TRP A 137 8.84 -4.12 5.97
CA TRP A 137 7.51 -4.68 5.76
C TRP A 137 6.53 -3.67 5.14
N LEU A 138 6.53 -2.41 5.61
CA LEU A 138 5.66 -1.36 5.07
C LEU A 138 6.00 -0.97 3.62
N ILE A 139 7.27 -1.06 3.23
CA ILE A 139 7.74 -0.63 1.91
C ILE A 139 7.67 -1.76 0.88
N CYS A 140 8.11 -2.97 1.24
CA CYS A 140 8.30 -4.07 0.30
C CYS A 140 7.05 -4.92 0.07
N ARG A 141 6.06 -4.88 0.97
CA ARG A 141 4.83 -5.66 0.81
C ARG A 141 3.81 -4.88 -0.03
N GLU A 142 3.15 -5.57 -0.95
CA GLU A 142 1.95 -5.07 -1.62
C GLU A 142 0.82 -4.95 -0.59
N ASN A 143 0.66 -3.74 -0.08
CA ASN A 143 -0.31 -3.40 0.94
C ASN A 143 -1.56 -2.81 0.26
N HIS A 144 -2.73 -3.39 0.53
CA HIS A 144 -4.01 -2.88 0.05
C HIS A 144 -4.44 -1.66 0.89
N TRP A 145 -4.07 -0.46 0.42
CA TRP A 145 -4.41 0.78 1.12
C TRP A 145 -5.85 1.21 0.83
N ASN A 146 -6.73 1.05 1.81
CA ASN A 146 -8.06 1.67 1.79
C ASN A 146 -8.04 3.07 2.46
N THR A 147 -9.15 3.80 2.31
CA THR A 147 -9.27 5.19 2.77
C THR A 147 -9.14 5.31 4.30
N ASP A 148 -9.64 4.33 5.06
CA ASP A 148 -9.57 4.30 6.52
C ASP A 148 -8.14 4.08 7.02
N LEU A 149 -7.40 3.15 6.41
CA LEU A 149 -5.98 2.95 6.69
C LEU A 149 -5.15 4.17 6.35
N LEU A 150 -5.45 4.81 5.22
CA LEU A 150 -4.74 6.01 4.80
C LEU A 150 -5.00 7.16 5.79
N LYS A 151 -6.23 7.30 6.28
CA LYS A 151 -6.60 8.26 7.34
C LYS A 151 -5.90 7.95 8.66
N TYR A 152 -5.85 6.68 9.06
CA TYR A 152 -5.11 6.22 10.23
C TYR A 152 -3.61 6.54 10.10
N PHE A 153 -3.00 6.20 8.97
CA PHE A 153 -1.57 6.43 8.73
C PHE A 153 -1.22 7.91 8.75
N LYS A 154 -2.05 8.77 8.14
CA LYS A 154 -1.92 10.23 8.24
C LYS A 154 -1.99 10.72 9.70
N THR A 155 -2.92 10.18 10.47
CA THR A 155 -3.12 10.53 11.88
C THR A 155 -1.89 10.15 12.69
N ILE A 156 -1.37 8.95 12.49
CA ILE A 156 -0.13 8.48 13.10
C ILE A 156 1.04 9.39 12.72
N ILE A 157 1.27 9.69 11.43
CA ILE A 157 2.35 10.59 11.01
C ILE A 157 2.24 11.94 11.72
N SER A 158 1.02 12.50 11.82
CA SER A 158 0.79 13.79 12.46
C SER A 158 1.14 13.75 13.95
N ILE A 159 0.64 12.77 14.69
CA ILE A 159 0.91 12.62 16.14
C ILE A 159 2.40 12.38 16.36
N SER A 160 2.97 11.43 15.64
CA SER A 160 4.36 11.05 15.74
C SER A 160 5.31 12.19 15.41
N SER A 161 5.00 13.02 14.42
CA SER A 161 5.85 14.16 14.08
C SER A 161 6.02 15.14 15.24
N ARG A 162 4.99 15.32 16.07
CA ARG A 162 5.05 16.18 17.25
C ARG A 162 5.81 15.50 18.38
N LEU A 163 5.52 14.23 18.62
CA LEU A 163 6.15 13.45 19.69
C LEU A 163 7.65 13.27 19.46
N LEU A 164 8.06 12.89 18.25
CA LEU A 164 9.47 12.66 17.91
C LEU A 164 10.32 13.94 17.98
N ILE A 165 9.70 15.12 17.96
CA ILE A 165 10.42 16.38 18.19
C ILE A 165 10.40 16.73 19.67
N ALA A 166 9.23 16.73 20.32
CA ALA A 166 9.09 17.20 21.70
C ALA A 166 9.78 16.28 22.73
N LEU A 167 9.72 14.97 22.54
CA LEU A 167 10.24 13.97 23.47
C LEU A 167 11.77 14.10 23.69
N PRO A 168 12.64 14.12 22.65
CA PRO A 168 14.08 14.21 22.86
C PRO A 168 14.51 15.54 23.50
N PHE A 169 13.86 16.67 23.19
CA PHE A 169 14.13 17.94 23.89
C PHE A 169 13.72 17.88 25.37
N THR A 170 12.59 17.24 25.67
CA THR A 170 12.13 17.03 27.05
C THR A 170 13.15 16.19 27.84
N PHE A 171 13.63 15.09 27.25
CA PHE A 171 14.65 14.24 27.87
C PHE A 171 15.98 14.96 28.07
N PHE A 172 16.38 15.81 27.12
CA PHE A 172 17.57 16.64 27.26
C PHE A 172 17.43 17.67 28.40
N ALA A 173 16.27 18.33 28.51
CA ALA A 173 15.99 19.24 29.62
C ALA A 173 16.03 18.52 30.98
N ILE A 174 15.40 17.34 31.08
CA ILE A 174 15.44 16.50 32.30
C ILE A 174 16.89 16.15 32.67
N ARG A 175 17.72 15.79 31.68
CA ARG A 175 19.14 15.48 31.90
C ARG A 175 19.84 16.66 32.57
N ILE A 176 19.75 17.86 32.00
CA ILE A 176 20.39 19.08 32.52
C ILE A 176 19.91 19.37 33.95
N ILE A 177 18.60 19.25 34.20
CA ILE A 177 18.03 19.50 35.53
C ILE A 177 18.58 18.52 36.58
N THR A 178 18.76 17.26 36.18
CA THR A 178 19.20 16.16 37.06
C THR A 178 20.69 16.22 37.33
N THR A 179 21.51 16.40 36.29
CA THR A 179 22.97 16.41 36.42
C THR A 179 23.53 17.77 36.82
N LYS A 180 22.73 18.84 36.74
CA LYS A 180 23.15 20.25 36.92
C LYS A 180 24.28 20.67 35.99
N GLN A 181 24.48 19.94 34.90
CA GLN A 181 25.59 20.14 33.96
C GLN A 181 25.12 19.93 32.53
N PHE A 182 25.85 20.55 31.60
CA PHE A 182 25.64 20.33 30.17
C PHE A 182 26.34 19.04 29.73
N ASP A 183 25.55 18.04 29.31
CA ASP A 183 26.05 16.74 28.88
C ASP A 183 26.24 16.74 27.35
N MET A 184 27.50 16.68 26.90
CA MET A 184 27.87 16.73 25.49
C MET A 184 27.38 15.49 24.73
N PHE A 185 27.37 14.30 25.36
CA PHE A 185 26.86 13.10 24.72
C PHE A 185 25.36 13.26 24.43
N SER A 186 24.58 13.65 25.44
CA SER A 186 23.14 13.87 25.29
C SER A 186 22.83 14.94 24.25
N PHE A 187 23.66 15.99 24.16
CA PHE A 187 23.49 17.05 23.17
C PHE A 187 23.76 16.57 21.74
N TYR A 188 24.87 15.86 21.50
CA TYR A 188 25.16 15.32 20.16
C TYR A 188 24.14 14.26 19.75
N TYR A 189 23.71 13.42 20.69
CA TYR A 189 22.66 12.43 20.45
C TYR A 189 21.33 13.10 20.09
N LEU A 190 20.94 14.16 20.80
CA LEU A 190 19.75 14.97 20.50
C LEU A 190 19.79 15.50 19.06
N ILE A 191 20.90 16.11 18.64
CA ILE A 191 21.03 16.64 17.28
C ILE A 191 20.87 15.53 16.24
N GLY A 192 21.60 14.42 16.40
CA GLY A 192 21.50 13.27 15.49
C GLY A 192 20.09 12.69 15.44
N TYR A 193 19.44 12.55 16.59
CA TYR A 193 18.08 12.04 16.72
C TYR A 193 17.06 12.95 16.01
N VAL A 194 17.14 14.26 16.20
CA VAL A 194 16.21 15.22 15.58
C VAL A 194 16.40 15.27 14.06
N LEU A 195 17.65 15.26 13.58
CA LEU A 195 17.95 15.20 12.15
C LEU A 195 17.39 13.92 11.52
N PHE A 196 17.67 12.76 12.13
CA PHE A 196 17.17 11.48 11.67
C PHE A 196 15.64 11.44 11.66
N SER A 197 15.00 11.86 12.75
CA SER A 197 13.54 11.89 12.86
C SER A 197 12.89 12.82 11.84
N SER A 198 13.51 13.97 11.56
CA SER A 198 13.02 14.92 10.55
C SER A 198 13.05 14.32 9.15
N ILE A 199 14.15 13.67 8.77
CA ILE A 199 14.27 12.96 7.49
C ILE A 199 13.22 11.85 7.42
N TYR A 200 13.07 11.07 8.49
CA TYR A 200 12.13 9.96 8.54
C TYR A 200 10.67 10.41 8.38
N ILE A 201 10.27 11.51 9.02
CA ILE A 201 8.93 12.10 8.85
C ILE A 201 8.68 12.50 7.39
N VAL A 202 9.70 13.02 6.69
CA VAL A 202 9.58 13.35 5.25
C VAL A 202 9.36 12.08 4.44
N LEU A 203 10.09 10.99 4.71
CA LEU A 203 9.92 9.70 4.02
C LEU A 203 8.52 9.12 4.25
N LEU A 204 8.00 9.17 5.48
CA LEU A 204 6.63 8.74 5.79
C LEU A 204 5.58 9.55 5.02
N LYS A 205 5.76 10.88 4.90
CA LYS A 205 4.88 11.74 4.12
C LYS A 205 4.94 11.41 2.62
N GLN A 206 6.12 11.06 2.09
CA GLN A 206 6.26 10.62 0.70
C GLN A 206 5.54 9.29 0.47
N LEU A 207 5.69 8.33 1.40
CA LEU A 207 4.99 7.04 1.33
C LEU A 207 3.46 7.23 1.37
N TYR A 208 2.97 8.09 2.24
CA TYR A 208 1.55 8.47 2.28
C TYR A 208 1.08 9.05 0.94
N LYS A 209 1.84 9.98 0.34
CA LYS A 209 1.49 10.60 -0.95
C LYS A 209 1.44 9.57 -2.08
N LYS A 210 2.43 8.67 -2.14
CA LYS A 210 2.49 7.57 -3.12
C LYS A 210 1.21 6.74 -3.04
N ASN A 211 0.86 6.26 -1.84
CA ASN A 211 -0.31 5.38 -1.66
C ASN A 211 -1.66 6.10 -1.83
N LYS A 212 -1.71 7.43 -1.66
CA LYS A 212 -2.91 8.23 -1.98
C LYS A 212 -3.19 8.30 -3.49
N GLN A 213 -2.15 8.34 -4.34
CA GLN A 213 -2.32 8.50 -5.80
C GLN A 213 -2.82 7.24 -6.51
N TYR A 214 -2.67 6.06 -5.91
CA TYR A 214 -3.13 4.79 -6.48
C TYR A 214 -4.59 4.45 -6.17
N GLN A 215 -5.30 5.27 -5.38
CA GLN A 215 -6.74 5.11 -5.25
C GLN A 215 -7.42 5.73 -6.47
N PRO A 216 -8.21 4.97 -7.27
CA PRO A 216 -9.05 5.57 -8.29
C PRO A 216 -9.97 6.57 -7.59
N ILE A 217 -9.90 7.82 -8.03
CA ILE A 217 -10.95 8.82 -7.81
C ILE A 217 -12.22 8.18 -8.37
N ASN A 218 -13.09 7.67 -7.50
CA ASN A 218 -14.51 7.43 -7.71
C ASN A 218 -15.12 6.93 -6.39
N ALA A 219 -15.33 7.87 -5.49
CA ALA A 219 -16.47 7.81 -4.59
C ALA A 219 -17.25 9.08 -4.87
N PHE A 220 -18.13 9.02 -5.87
CA PHE A 220 -19.42 9.71 -6.05
C PHE A 220 -19.97 9.35 -7.44
#